data_AF-A0A2A9LYB6-F1
#
_entry.id   AF-A0A2A9LYB6-F1
#
_cell.length_a   1.000
_cell.length_b   1.000
_cell.length_c   1.000
_cell.angle_alpha   90.00
_cell.angle_beta   90.00
_cell.angle_gamma   90.00
#
_symmetry.space_group_name_H-M   'P 1'
#
loop_
_entity.id
_entity.type
_entity.pdbx_description
1 polymer ?
#
loop_
_entity_poly.entity_id
_entity_poly.type
_entity_poly.pdbx_seq_one_letter_code
_entity_poly.pdbx_strand_id
1 'polypeptide(L)'
;MTLHIGLLVFPGVQQLDLTGPHDVLASLPDAAVHLVWKSRDTVASSSGLVLAPTCTFDDCPPLDVICVPGGIGINALLLDAETIAFVQQRAATARYVTSVCTGALLLGVAGLLRGRRATTHWGFHSLLEPLGAVPVRERVVRDGNLITGGGVTAGIDFALTIAAELAGEEEAQSIQLALEYAPAPPFNAGSPDTAPASVLKRVTERTAAGLEKRRQIVDTALRAMSQ
;
A
#
# COMPACT_ATOMS: atom_id res chain seq x y z
N MET A 1 0.71 -24.79 7.52
CA MET A 1 -0.42 -23.95 8.02
C MET A 1 -0.64 -22.90 6.96
N THR A 2 -1.90 -22.65 6.56
CA THR A 2 -2.22 -21.70 5.50
C THR A 2 -1.83 -20.28 5.90
N LEU A 3 -1.14 -19.56 5.02
CA LEU A 3 -0.80 -18.14 5.19
C LEU A 3 -2.01 -17.30 4.80
N HIS A 4 -2.50 -16.44 5.70
CA HIS A 4 -3.61 -15.54 5.41
C HIS A 4 -3.11 -14.13 5.08
N ILE A 5 -3.41 -13.66 3.86
CA ILE A 5 -2.90 -12.39 3.33
C ILE A 5 -4.09 -11.52 2.96
N GLY A 6 -4.26 -10.37 3.62
CA GLY A 6 -5.38 -9.46 3.36
C GLY A 6 -4.93 -8.19 2.67
N LEU A 7 -5.54 -7.88 1.52
CA LEU A 7 -5.36 -6.63 0.80
C LEU A 7 -6.67 -5.83 0.91
N LEU A 8 -6.59 -4.59 1.39
CA LEU A 8 -7.76 -3.71 1.38
C LEU A 8 -8.15 -3.40 -0.06
N VAL A 9 -9.43 -3.53 -0.41
CA VAL A 9 -10.00 -3.09 -1.69
C VAL A 9 -11.08 -2.06 -1.43
N PHE A 10 -10.98 -0.86 -2.03
CA PHE A 10 -11.88 0.26 -1.71
C PHE A 10 -12.20 1.13 -2.94
N PRO A 11 -13.33 1.87 -2.93
CA PRO A 11 -13.70 2.72 -4.06
C PRO A 11 -12.60 3.72 -4.40
N GLY A 12 -12.17 3.76 -5.67
CA GLY A 12 -11.09 4.62 -6.11
C GLY A 12 -9.68 4.15 -5.72
N VAL A 13 -9.52 2.87 -5.35
CA VAL A 13 -8.20 2.24 -5.20
C VAL A 13 -7.42 2.33 -6.51
N GLN A 14 -6.11 2.58 -6.43
CA GLN A 14 -5.22 2.40 -7.57
C GLN A 14 -5.01 0.90 -7.75
N GLN A 15 -5.77 0.27 -8.66
CA GLN A 15 -5.84 -1.20 -8.71
C GLN A 15 -4.47 -1.88 -8.80
N LEU A 16 -3.48 -1.28 -9.49
CA LEU A 16 -2.15 -1.88 -9.65
C LEU A 16 -1.34 -1.92 -8.34
N ASP A 17 -1.65 -1.04 -7.38
CA ASP A 17 -1.09 -1.09 -6.03
C ASP A 17 -1.55 -2.35 -5.27
N LEU A 18 -2.66 -2.96 -5.70
CA LEU A 18 -3.27 -4.15 -5.14
C LEU A 18 -2.97 -5.39 -5.99
N THR A 19 -3.23 -5.34 -7.30
CA THR A 19 -3.13 -6.50 -8.19
C THR A 19 -1.68 -6.94 -8.41
N GLY A 20 -0.72 -6.01 -8.40
CA GLY A 20 0.71 -6.33 -8.44
C GLY A 20 1.15 -7.23 -7.28
N PRO A 21 1.04 -6.80 -6.01
CA PRO A 21 1.38 -7.65 -4.88
C PRO A 21 0.44 -8.85 -4.74
N HIS A 22 -0.84 -8.74 -5.11
CA HIS A 22 -1.77 -9.87 -5.08
C HIS A 22 -1.24 -11.07 -5.88
N ASP A 23 -0.82 -10.85 -7.13
CA ASP A 23 -0.41 -11.95 -8.03
C ASP A 23 0.86 -12.65 -7.52
N VAL A 24 1.82 -11.87 -6.98
CA VAL A 24 3.02 -12.42 -6.33
C VAL A 24 2.66 -13.21 -5.08
N LEU A 25 1.85 -12.64 -4.18
CA LEU A 25 1.53 -13.24 -2.88
C LEU A 25 0.58 -14.44 -3.01
N ALA A 26 -0.29 -14.46 -4.02
CA ALA A 26 -1.14 -15.60 -4.34
C ALA A 26 -0.36 -16.78 -4.90
N SER A 27 0.86 -16.55 -5.39
CA SER A 27 1.77 -17.59 -5.89
C SER A 27 2.53 -18.30 -4.78
N LEU A 28 2.43 -17.84 -3.52
CA LEU A 28 3.06 -18.51 -2.38
C LEU A 28 2.40 -19.86 -2.07
N PRO A 29 3.19 -20.86 -1.62
CA PRO A 29 2.64 -22.15 -1.21
C PRO A 29 1.72 -21.99 0.00
N ASP A 30 0.57 -22.67 -0.04
CA ASP A 30 -0.46 -22.65 0.99
C ASP A 30 -0.94 -21.22 1.38
N ALA A 31 -0.98 -20.27 0.44
CA ALA A 31 -1.49 -18.92 0.69
C ALA A 31 -3.00 -18.78 0.37
N ALA A 32 -3.72 -18.11 1.28
CA ALA A 32 -5.09 -17.65 1.07
C ALA A 32 -5.10 -16.12 1.05
N VAL A 33 -5.30 -15.55 -0.14
CA VAL A 33 -5.33 -14.10 -0.36
C VAL A 33 -6.77 -13.58 -0.33
N HIS A 34 -6.99 -12.55 0.47
CA HIS A 34 -8.30 -11.96 0.72
C HIS A 34 -8.34 -10.52 0.22
N LEU A 35 -9.36 -10.19 -0.58
CA LEU A 35 -9.71 -8.81 -0.89
C LEU A 35 -10.73 -8.33 0.14
N VAL A 36 -10.29 -7.48 1.05
CA VAL A 36 -11.06 -7.12 2.25
C VAL A 36 -11.74 -5.76 2.08
N TRP A 37 -13.05 -5.71 2.30
CA TRP A 37 -13.80 -4.45 2.33
C TRP A 37 -14.93 -4.42 3.36
N LYS A 38 -15.79 -3.39 3.34
CA LYS A 38 -16.95 -3.27 4.23
C LYS A 38 -18.10 -4.20 3.86
N SER A 39 -18.29 -4.42 2.56
CA SER A 39 -19.29 -5.34 2.01
C SER A 39 -18.68 -6.20 0.91
N ARG A 40 -19.42 -7.20 0.44
CA ARG A 40 -19.06 -8.03 -0.72
C ARG A 40 -19.51 -7.43 -2.06
N ASP A 41 -20.06 -6.21 -2.04
CA ASP A 41 -20.42 -5.53 -3.28
C ASP A 41 -19.17 -5.21 -4.09
N THR A 42 -19.30 -5.25 -5.41
CA THR A 42 -18.19 -4.92 -6.29
C THR A 42 -17.73 -3.49 -6.11
N VAL A 43 -16.41 -3.28 -6.15
CA VAL A 43 -15.75 -2.02 -5.92
C VAL A 43 -15.10 -1.54 -7.22
N ALA A 44 -15.40 -0.31 -7.64
CA ALA A 44 -14.73 0.32 -8.77
C ALA A 44 -13.40 0.96 -8.35
N SER A 45 -12.33 0.64 -9.07
CA SER A 45 -11.02 1.29 -8.94
C SER A 45 -11.02 2.71 -9.50
N SER A 46 -9.93 3.46 -9.29
CA SER A 46 -9.74 4.79 -9.88
C SER A 46 -9.79 4.81 -11.41
N SER A 47 -9.52 3.66 -12.05
CA SER A 47 -9.54 3.50 -13.51
C SER A 47 -10.83 2.87 -14.04
N GLY A 48 -11.81 2.60 -13.19
CA GLY A 48 -13.05 1.90 -13.55
C GLY A 48 -12.95 0.38 -13.64
N LEU A 49 -11.80 -0.22 -13.32
CA LEU A 49 -11.69 -1.67 -13.16
C LEU A 49 -12.54 -2.08 -11.95
N VAL A 50 -13.39 -3.09 -12.11
CA VAL A 50 -14.26 -3.58 -11.05
C VAL A 50 -13.61 -4.78 -10.36
N LEU A 51 -13.50 -4.71 -9.03
CA LEU A 51 -12.94 -5.74 -8.16
C LEU A 51 -14.02 -6.29 -7.23
N ALA A 52 -13.96 -7.56 -6.89
CA ALA A 52 -14.91 -8.20 -5.97
C ALA A 52 -14.23 -8.50 -4.63
N PRO A 53 -14.64 -7.88 -3.51
CA PRO A 53 -14.19 -8.27 -2.18
C PRO A 53 -14.54 -9.74 -1.88
N THR A 54 -13.62 -10.47 -1.26
CA THR A 54 -13.81 -11.88 -0.90
C THR A 54 -14.31 -12.04 0.54
N CYS A 55 -14.00 -11.08 1.41
CA CYS A 55 -14.45 -11.03 2.80
C CYS A 55 -14.75 -9.58 3.22
N THR A 56 -15.56 -9.44 4.27
CA THR A 56 -15.83 -8.18 4.95
C THR A 56 -14.86 -7.96 6.10
N PHE A 57 -14.88 -6.77 6.72
CA PHE A 57 -14.12 -6.53 7.96
C PHE A 57 -14.49 -7.50 9.09
N ASP A 58 -15.76 -7.88 9.18
CA ASP A 58 -16.30 -8.75 10.23
C ASP A 58 -15.89 -10.22 10.05
N ASP A 59 -15.84 -10.72 8.81
CA ASP A 59 -15.55 -12.13 8.52
C ASP A 59 -14.13 -12.38 7.98
N CYS A 60 -13.31 -11.35 7.88
CA CYS A 60 -11.89 -11.47 7.56
C CYS A 60 -11.15 -12.25 8.67
N PRO A 61 -10.41 -13.33 8.34
CA PRO A 61 -9.68 -14.09 9.35
C PRO A 61 -8.52 -13.27 9.96
N PRO A 62 -7.86 -13.77 11.02
CA PRO A 62 -6.53 -13.29 11.39
C PRO A 62 -5.60 -13.34 10.17
N LEU A 63 -4.77 -12.30 10.01
CA LEU A 63 -3.89 -12.16 8.85
C LEU A 63 -2.43 -12.31 9.29
N ASP A 64 -1.66 -13.07 8.52
CA ASP A 64 -0.20 -13.07 8.57
C ASP A 64 0.36 -11.79 7.93
N VAL A 65 -0.28 -11.33 6.85
CA VAL A 65 0.12 -10.11 6.11
C VAL A 65 -1.11 -9.25 5.87
N ILE A 66 -1.03 -7.97 6.24
CA ILE A 66 -2.00 -6.95 5.81
C ILE A 66 -1.32 -5.97 4.86
N CYS A 67 -1.94 -5.70 3.71
CA CYS A 67 -1.46 -4.74 2.73
C CYS A 67 -2.51 -3.67 2.44
N VAL A 68 -2.12 -2.41 2.61
CA VAL A 68 -2.94 -1.24 2.28
C VAL A 68 -2.48 -0.62 0.96
N PRO A 69 -3.24 -0.72 -0.14
CA PRO A 69 -2.91 -0.07 -1.40
C PRO A 69 -3.20 1.45 -1.35
N GLY A 70 -2.71 2.18 -2.35
CA GLY A 70 -2.95 3.60 -2.51
C GLY A 70 -4.11 3.93 -3.45
N GLY A 71 -4.09 5.15 -3.97
CA GLY A 71 -5.08 5.68 -4.91
C GLY A 71 -5.80 6.93 -4.42
N ILE A 72 -6.74 7.40 -5.22
CA ILE A 72 -7.53 8.60 -4.87
C ILE A 72 -8.51 8.31 -3.73
N GLY A 73 -8.98 7.05 -3.63
CA GLY A 73 -9.90 6.58 -2.59
C GLY A 73 -9.37 6.73 -1.16
N ILE A 74 -8.05 6.70 -0.97
CA ILE A 74 -7.42 6.87 0.36
C ILE A 74 -7.93 8.11 1.09
N ASN A 75 -8.24 9.18 0.37
CA ASN A 75 -8.73 10.42 0.97
C ASN A 75 -9.94 10.21 1.89
N ALA A 76 -10.88 9.34 1.52
CA ALA A 76 -12.04 9.05 2.36
C ALA A 76 -11.65 8.17 3.56
N LEU A 77 -10.76 7.20 3.34
CA LEU A 77 -10.32 6.24 4.36
C LEU A 77 -9.53 6.90 5.50
N LEU A 78 -8.82 8.01 5.24
CA LEU A 78 -8.10 8.76 6.28
C LEU A 78 -9.01 9.37 7.36
N LEU A 79 -10.33 9.41 7.15
CA LEU A 79 -11.32 9.90 8.11
C LEU A 79 -12.35 8.82 8.48
N ASP A 80 -12.16 7.59 8.02
CA ASP A 80 -13.11 6.50 8.18
C ASP A 80 -12.74 5.65 9.38
N ALA A 81 -13.37 5.94 10.52
CA ALA A 81 -13.07 5.30 11.80
C ALA A 81 -13.17 3.76 11.76
N GLU A 82 -14.12 3.22 11.00
CA GLU A 82 -14.30 1.77 10.84
C GLU A 82 -13.09 1.13 10.14
N THR A 83 -12.66 1.70 9.01
CA THR A 83 -11.50 1.20 8.26
C THR A 83 -10.21 1.37 9.06
N ILE A 84 -10.04 2.51 9.74
CA ILE A 84 -8.87 2.76 10.61
C ILE A 84 -8.81 1.71 11.72
N ALA A 85 -9.93 1.44 12.41
CA ALA A 85 -10.01 0.45 13.48
C ALA A 85 -9.72 -0.96 12.96
N PHE A 86 -10.25 -1.34 11.79
CA PHE A 86 -9.96 -2.63 11.16
C PHE A 86 -8.46 -2.81 10.90
N VAL A 87 -7.82 -1.79 10.30
CA VAL A 87 -6.38 -1.81 10.01
C VAL A 87 -5.57 -1.91 11.29
N GLN A 88 -5.90 -1.15 12.33
CA GLN A 88 -5.24 -1.24 13.64
C GLN A 88 -5.36 -2.64 14.25
N GLN A 89 -6.57 -3.21 14.23
CA GLN A 89 -6.85 -4.52 14.82
C GLN A 89 -6.07 -5.63 14.11
N ARG A 90 -6.07 -5.65 12.76
CA ARG A 90 -5.32 -6.67 12.01
C ARG A 90 -3.81 -6.45 12.09
N ALA A 91 -3.34 -5.20 12.10
CA ALA A 91 -1.93 -4.89 12.25
C ALA A 91 -1.35 -5.32 13.61
N ALA A 92 -2.15 -5.34 14.67
CA ALA A 92 -1.71 -5.74 16.00
C ALA A 92 -1.23 -7.20 16.10
N THR A 93 -1.72 -8.08 15.23
CA THR A 93 -1.38 -9.51 15.23
C THR A 93 -0.67 -9.97 13.97
N ALA A 94 -0.61 -9.13 12.92
CA ALA A 94 0.01 -9.50 11.67
C ALA A 94 1.54 -9.66 11.79
N ARG A 95 2.07 -10.69 11.12
CA ARG A 95 3.52 -10.90 10.99
C ARG A 95 4.15 -9.79 10.17
N TYR A 96 3.45 -9.28 9.16
CA TYR A 96 3.86 -8.14 8.35
C TYR A 96 2.73 -7.13 8.13
N VAL A 97 3.03 -5.85 8.37
CA VAL A 97 2.14 -4.72 8.09
C VAL A 97 2.71 -3.97 6.91
N THR A 98 1.95 -3.89 5.82
CA THR A 98 2.48 -3.34 4.58
C THR A 98 1.56 -2.34 3.91
N SER A 99 2.15 -1.53 3.04
CA SER A 99 1.40 -0.64 2.17
C SER A 99 2.13 -0.35 0.88
N VAL A 100 1.38 0.08 -0.11
CA VAL A 100 1.90 0.57 -1.40
C VAL A 100 1.45 2.00 -1.59
N CYS A 101 2.32 2.83 -2.16
CA CYS A 101 1.98 4.17 -2.61
C CYS A 101 1.40 4.96 -1.43
N THR A 102 0.22 5.56 -1.62
CA THR A 102 -0.42 6.41 -0.62
C THR A 102 -1.13 5.63 0.49
N GLY A 103 -1.13 4.30 0.44
CA GLY A 103 -1.65 3.45 1.51
C GLY A 103 -0.90 3.63 2.84
N ALA A 104 0.39 4.00 2.77
CA ALA A 104 1.18 4.34 3.95
C ALA A 104 0.55 5.48 4.77
N LEU A 105 -0.21 6.39 4.15
CA LEU A 105 -0.87 7.49 4.85
C LEU A 105 -2.00 6.98 5.75
N LEU A 106 -2.70 5.92 5.34
CA LEU A 106 -3.70 5.27 6.20
C LEU A 106 -3.03 4.55 7.36
N LEU A 107 -1.88 3.90 7.15
CA LEU A 107 -1.08 3.35 8.25
C LEU A 107 -0.65 4.44 9.23
N GLY A 108 -0.28 5.62 8.72
CA GLY A 108 0.10 6.77 9.54
C GLY A 108 -1.06 7.29 10.38
N VAL A 109 -2.25 7.47 9.80
CA VAL A 109 -3.46 7.84 10.54
C VAL A 109 -3.88 6.75 11.53
N ALA A 110 -3.67 5.48 11.21
CA ALA A 110 -3.85 4.37 12.14
C ALA A 110 -2.82 4.36 13.29
N GLY A 111 -1.85 5.30 13.31
CA GLY A 111 -0.83 5.41 14.33
C GLY A 111 0.32 4.40 14.20
N LEU A 112 0.36 3.64 13.11
CA LEU A 112 1.29 2.53 12.91
C LEU A 112 2.68 2.97 12.43
N LEU A 113 2.83 4.23 12.04
CA LEU A 113 4.10 4.77 11.53
C LEU A 113 4.88 5.64 12.54
N ARG A 114 4.36 5.86 13.75
CA ARG A 114 5.01 6.76 14.74
C ARG A 114 6.42 6.27 15.10
N GLY A 115 7.43 7.08 14.81
CA GLY A 115 8.84 6.78 15.02
C GLY A 115 9.44 5.74 14.07
N ARG A 116 8.70 5.32 13.02
CA ARG A 116 9.09 4.25 12.11
C ARG A 116 9.56 4.80 10.78
N ARG A 117 10.55 4.16 10.17
CA ARG A 117 10.98 4.46 8.80
C ARG A 117 9.89 4.03 7.82
N ALA A 118 9.49 4.92 6.92
CA ALA A 118 8.49 4.62 5.90
C ALA A 118 8.72 5.41 4.61
N THR A 119 8.20 4.87 3.50
CA THR A 119 8.08 5.55 2.20
C THR A 119 6.62 5.58 1.75
N THR A 120 6.35 6.34 0.70
CA THR A 120 5.05 6.47 0.03
C THR A 120 5.28 6.94 -1.41
N HIS A 121 4.22 7.25 -2.15
CA HIS A 121 4.35 7.86 -3.46
C HIS A 121 5.10 9.22 -3.38
N TRP A 122 6.07 9.44 -4.26
CA TRP A 122 6.96 10.61 -4.24
C TRP A 122 6.21 11.95 -4.16
N GLY A 123 5.11 12.10 -4.90
CA GLY A 123 4.29 13.31 -4.91
C GLY A 123 3.53 13.61 -3.60
N PHE A 124 3.52 12.66 -2.65
CA PHE A 124 2.87 12.79 -1.34
C PHE A 124 3.83 12.53 -0.17
N HIS A 125 5.13 12.43 -0.45
CA HIS A 125 6.16 12.02 0.53
C HIS A 125 6.22 12.94 1.76
N SER A 126 5.99 14.25 1.57
CA SER A 126 5.96 15.24 2.65
C SER A 126 4.85 15.01 3.69
N LEU A 127 3.87 14.14 3.42
CA LEU A 127 2.78 13.84 4.34
C LEU A 127 3.13 12.75 5.37
N LEU A 128 4.28 12.10 5.24
CA LEU A 128 4.73 11.06 6.18
C LEU A 128 5.17 11.65 7.53
N GLU A 129 5.93 12.75 7.51
CA GLU A 129 6.46 13.37 8.73
C GLU A 129 5.34 13.87 9.68
N PRO A 130 4.28 14.57 9.20
CA PRO A 130 3.15 14.93 10.06
C PRO A 130 2.43 13.73 10.71
N LEU A 131 2.50 12.55 10.09
CA LEU A 131 1.92 11.31 10.61
C LEU A 131 2.87 10.59 11.60
N GLY A 132 3.99 11.21 11.96
CA GLY A 132 4.98 10.72 12.91
C GLY A 132 5.97 9.72 12.32
N ALA A 133 5.96 9.49 11.00
CA ALA A 133 6.93 8.62 10.35
C ALA A 133 8.28 9.32 10.18
N VAL A 134 9.35 8.54 10.09
CA VAL A 134 10.67 8.99 9.59
C VAL A 134 10.69 8.77 8.06
N PRO A 135 10.54 9.81 7.23
CA PRO A 135 10.38 9.62 5.79
C PRO A 135 11.69 9.17 5.14
N VAL A 136 11.65 8.10 4.36
CA VAL A 136 12.81 7.54 3.63
C VAL A 136 12.50 7.49 2.14
N ARG A 137 13.44 7.91 1.29
CA ARG A 137 13.30 7.92 -0.17
C ARG A 137 13.95 6.69 -0.79
N GLU A 138 13.34 5.54 -0.54
CA GLU A 138 13.70 4.27 -1.16
C GLU A 138 12.46 3.64 -1.80
N ARG A 139 12.68 2.70 -2.73
CA ARG A 139 11.60 2.02 -3.46
C ARG A 139 10.77 1.13 -2.53
N VAL A 140 11.44 0.43 -1.61
CA VAL A 140 10.86 -0.38 -0.54
C VAL A 140 11.61 -0.03 0.74
N VAL A 141 10.90 0.32 1.80
CA VAL A 141 11.48 0.63 3.12
C VAL A 141 10.98 -0.39 4.12
N ARG A 142 11.92 -1.06 4.80
CA ARG A 142 11.65 -1.98 5.89
C ARG A 142 12.07 -1.36 7.23
N ASP A 143 11.21 -1.52 8.21
CA ASP A 143 11.46 -1.21 9.62
C ASP A 143 10.82 -2.32 10.46
N GLY A 144 11.59 -3.30 10.92
CA GLY A 144 11.05 -4.48 11.61
C GLY A 144 10.03 -5.24 10.75
N ASN A 145 8.79 -5.35 11.26
CA ASN A 145 7.66 -5.98 10.56
C ASN A 145 6.86 -5.03 9.65
N LEU A 146 7.21 -3.75 9.60
CA LEU A 146 6.60 -2.77 8.72
C LEU A 146 7.37 -2.71 7.40
N ILE A 147 6.67 -2.88 6.28
CA ILE A 147 7.25 -2.76 4.94
C ILE A 147 6.40 -1.82 4.10
N THR A 148 6.95 -0.71 3.66
CA THR A 148 6.24 0.28 2.84
C THR A 148 6.89 0.37 1.46
N GLY A 149 6.06 0.30 0.42
CA GLY A 149 6.46 0.49 -0.97
C GLY A 149 6.15 1.90 -1.45
N GLY A 150 7.04 2.44 -2.29
CA GLY A 150 6.86 3.72 -2.95
C GLY A 150 5.73 3.70 -3.99
N GLY A 151 5.97 4.25 -5.18
CA GLY A 151 4.92 4.37 -6.21
C GLY A 151 4.53 3.04 -6.85
N VAL A 152 3.23 2.75 -6.85
CA VAL A 152 2.51 1.79 -7.70
C VAL A 152 3.17 0.41 -7.87
N THR A 153 4.10 0.28 -8.82
CA THR A 153 4.75 -1.01 -9.12
C THR A 153 5.74 -1.45 -8.04
N ALA A 154 6.10 -0.58 -7.09
CA ALA A 154 6.83 -0.98 -5.88
C ALA A 154 6.12 -2.11 -5.12
N GLY A 155 4.80 -2.27 -5.37
CA GLY A 155 3.99 -3.39 -4.93
C GLY A 155 4.59 -4.77 -5.20
N ILE A 156 5.12 -4.96 -6.41
CA ILE A 156 5.64 -6.26 -6.87
C ILE A 156 6.95 -6.58 -6.14
N ASP A 157 7.85 -5.60 -6.01
CA ASP A 157 9.16 -5.81 -5.39
C ASP A 157 9.07 -6.07 -3.88
N PHE A 158 8.18 -5.36 -3.16
CA PHE A 158 8.00 -5.64 -1.74
C PHE A 158 7.32 -7.01 -1.54
N ALA A 159 6.41 -7.42 -2.43
CA ALA A 159 5.78 -8.73 -2.34
C ALA A 159 6.80 -9.87 -2.53
N LEU A 160 7.76 -9.73 -3.45
CA LEU A 160 8.88 -10.67 -3.57
C LEU A 160 9.77 -10.67 -2.31
N THR A 161 9.96 -9.50 -1.70
CA THR A 161 10.67 -9.40 -0.40
C THR A 161 9.93 -10.17 0.69
N ILE A 162 8.60 -10.04 0.78
CA ILE A 162 7.78 -10.81 1.73
C ILE A 162 7.81 -12.30 1.41
N ALA A 163 7.76 -12.67 0.13
CA ALA A 163 7.80 -14.07 -0.28
C ALA A 163 9.08 -14.74 0.24
N ALA A 164 10.23 -14.06 0.14
CA ALA A 164 11.50 -14.56 0.67
C ALA A 164 11.46 -14.75 2.19
N GLU A 165 10.80 -13.84 2.92
CA GLU A 165 10.66 -13.93 4.38
C GLU A 165 9.69 -15.02 4.85
N LEU A 166 8.66 -15.32 4.05
CA LEU A 166 7.63 -16.29 4.40
C LEU A 166 7.94 -17.72 3.95
N ALA A 167 8.58 -17.87 2.79
CA ALA A 167 8.80 -19.16 2.13
C ALA A 167 10.26 -19.43 1.71
N GLY A 168 11.17 -18.47 1.94
CA GLY A 168 12.59 -18.59 1.61
C GLY A 168 12.95 -17.98 0.26
N GLU A 169 14.25 -17.70 0.07
CA GLU A 169 14.77 -17.01 -1.13
C GLU A 169 14.52 -17.81 -2.42
N GLU A 170 14.65 -19.14 -2.38
CA GLU A 170 14.46 -20.01 -3.54
C GLU A 170 13.01 -19.96 -4.06
N GLU A 171 12.03 -19.96 -3.16
CA GLU A 171 10.61 -19.83 -3.53
C GLU A 171 10.33 -18.45 -4.13
N ALA A 172 10.85 -17.39 -3.52
CA ALA A 172 10.70 -16.03 -4.05
C ALA A 172 11.32 -15.87 -5.45
N GLN A 173 12.50 -16.45 -5.68
CA GLN A 173 13.15 -16.49 -6.99
C GLN A 173 12.35 -17.33 -8.00
N SER A 174 11.76 -18.43 -7.55
CA SER A 174 10.89 -19.28 -8.39
C SER A 174 9.63 -18.53 -8.82
N ILE A 175 8.98 -17.80 -7.90
CA ILE A 175 7.84 -16.93 -8.22
C ILE A 175 8.27 -15.82 -9.20
N GLN A 176 9.41 -15.16 -8.94
CA GLN A 176 9.93 -14.13 -9.84
C GLN A 176 10.14 -14.67 -11.26
N LEU A 177 10.73 -15.86 -11.39
CA LEU A 177 10.98 -16.51 -12.67
C LEU A 177 9.67 -16.95 -13.35
N ALA A 178 8.72 -17.51 -12.61
CA ALA A 178 7.43 -17.95 -13.13
C ALA A 178 6.59 -16.79 -13.68
N LEU A 179 6.67 -15.62 -13.04
CA LEU A 179 6.05 -14.38 -13.51
C LEU A 179 6.85 -13.68 -14.62
N GLU A 180 8.04 -14.18 -14.95
CA GLU A 180 9.01 -13.53 -15.84
C GLU A 180 9.24 -12.06 -15.46
N TYR A 181 9.33 -11.79 -14.15
CA TYR A 181 9.48 -10.43 -13.65
C TYR A 181 10.92 -9.93 -13.82
N ALA A 182 11.23 -9.56 -15.08
CA ALA A 182 12.48 -8.98 -15.55
C ALA A 182 12.19 -7.63 -16.24
N PRO A 183 11.79 -6.59 -15.47
CA PRO A 183 11.30 -5.34 -16.05
C PRO A 183 12.39 -4.62 -16.85
N ALA A 184 12.05 -4.24 -18.08
CA ALA A 184 12.89 -3.42 -18.96
C ALA A 184 12.14 -2.14 -19.39
N PRO A 185 11.98 -1.13 -18.51
CA PRO A 185 11.24 0.08 -18.84
C PRO A 185 11.85 0.80 -20.06
N PRO A 186 11.06 1.22 -21.06
CA PRO A 186 11.57 1.91 -22.24
C PRO A 186 12.02 3.36 -21.98
N PHE A 187 11.80 3.86 -20.77
CA PHE A 187 12.18 5.22 -20.34
C PHE A 187 12.74 5.19 -18.91
N ASN A 188 13.71 6.08 -18.63
CA ASN A 188 14.22 6.30 -17.27
C ASN A 188 13.52 7.50 -16.58
N ALA A 189 12.20 7.43 -16.44
CA ALA A 189 11.40 8.53 -15.87
C ALA A 189 10.49 8.09 -14.70
N GLY A 190 10.82 6.97 -14.05
CA GLY A 190 10.07 6.42 -12.92
C GLY A 190 10.36 7.09 -11.56
N SER A 191 11.40 7.92 -11.48
CA SER A 191 11.79 8.68 -10.28
C SER A 191 11.85 10.17 -10.59
N PRO A 192 11.49 11.07 -9.66
CA PRO A 192 11.75 12.50 -9.80
C PRO A 192 13.24 12.82 -10.00
N ASP A 193 14.15 11.95 -9.56
CA ASP A 193 15.60 12.15 -9.68
C ASP A 193 16.15 11.80 -11.07
N THR A 194 15.41 11.03 -11.87
CA THR A 194 15.84 10.59 -13.21
C THR A 194 14.98 11.12 -14.35
N ALA A 195 13.73 11.49 -14.08
CA ALA A 195 12.83 12.02 -15.08
C ALA A 195 13.32 13.37 -15.66
N PRO A 196 13.09 13.65 -16.96
CA PRO A 196 13.37 14.96 -17.53
C PRO A 196 12.65 16.07 -16.77
N ALA A 197 13.32 17.21 -16.54
CA ALA A 197 12.79 18.31 -15.74
C ALA A 197 11.42 18.82 -16.21
N SER A 198 11.17 18.82 -17.53
CA SER A 198 9.87 19.21 -18.11
C SER A 198 8.76 18.21 -17.78
N VAL A 199 9.07 16.92 -17.71
CA VAL A 199 8.14 15.85 -17.32
C VAL A 199 7.86 15.96 -15.82
N LEU A 200 8.89 16.10 -14.99
CA LEU A 200 8.73 16.30 -13.55
C LEU A 200 7.85 17.53 -13.26
N LYS A 201 8.13 18.68 -13.89
CA LYS A 201 7.30 19.89 -13.75
C LYS A 201 5.84 19.61 -14.09
N ARG A 202 5.57 19.00 -15.24
CA ARG A 202 4.20 18.66 -15.69
C ARG A 202 3.46 17.76 -14.70
N VAL A 203 4.13 16.73 -14.15
CA VAL A 203 3.48 15.81 -13.21
C VAL A 203 3.29 16.47 -11.84
N THR A 204 4.24 17.27 -11.38
CA THR A 204 4.11 18.06 -10.15
C THR A 204 2.93 19.02 -10.23
N GLU A 205 2.77 19.76 -11.33
CA GLU A 205 1.62 20.67 -11.55
C GLU A 205 0.28 19.91 -11.50
N ARG A 206 0.20 18.73 -12.13
CA ARG A 206 -0.99 17.88 -12.09
C ARG A 206 -1.31 17.33 -10.69
N THR A 207 -0.28 17.09 -9.89
CA THR A 207 -0.41 16.49 -8.55
C THR A 207 -0.67 17.53 -7.47
N ALA A 208 -0.31 18.80 -7.69
CA ALA A 208 -0.34 19.86 -6.69
C ALA A 208 -1.69 20.02 -5.98
N ALA A 209 -2.80 20.08 -6.74
CA ALA A 209 -4.14 20.18 -6.17
C ALA A 209 -4.51 18.95 -5.33
N GLY A 210 -4.10 17.75 -5.76
CA GLY A 210 -4.29 16.51 -5.02
C GLY A 210 -3.48 16.47 -3.72
N LEU A 211 -2.24 16.95 -3.75
CA LEU A 211 -1.38 17.07 -2.57
C LEU A 211 -1.98 18.01 -1.54
N GLU A 212 -2.42 19.20 -1.96
CA GLU A 212 -3.02 20.18 -1.06
C GLU A 212 -4.31 19.66 -0.42
N LYS A 213 -5.20 19.08 -1.23
CA LYS A 213 -6.41 18.44 -0.72
C LYS A 213 -6.08 17.36 0.31
N ARG A 214 -5.07 16.52 0.04
CA ARG A 214 -4.70 15.44 0.95
C ARG A 214 -4.04 15.95 2.23
N ARG A 215 -3.25 17.02 2.18
CA ARG A 215 -2.70 17.70 3.35
C ARG A 215 -3.81 18.15 4.30
N GLN A 216 -4.84 18.82 3.79
CA GLN A 216 -5.98 19.27 4.58
C GLN A 216 -6.74 18.11 5.26
N ILE A 217 -6.86 16.97 4.57
CA ILE A 217 -7.48 15.76 5.12
C ILE A 217 -6.60 15.16 6.23
N VAL A 218 -5.29 15.05 6.02
CA VAL A 218 -4.34 14.57 7.03
C VAL A 218 -4.37 15.46 8.27
N ASP A 219 -4.36 16.79 8.10
CA ASP A 219 -4.44 17.73 9.22
C ASP A 219 -5.76 17.56 10.00
N THR A 220 -6.85 17.25 9.31
CA THR A 220 -8.15 16.97 9.93
C THR A 220 -8.13 15.66 10.72
N ALA A 221 -7.55 14.60 10.15
CA ALA A 221 -7.39 13.32 10.81
C ALA A 221 -6.54 13.46 12.09
N LEU A 222 -5.41 14.18 12.03
CA LEU A 222 -4.52 14.38 13.17
C LEU A 222 -5.18 15.15 14.32
N ARG A 223 -6.04 16.13 14.01
CA ARG A 223 -6.84 16.84 15.02
C ARG A 223 -7.83 15.92 15.72
N ALA A 224 -8.49 15.04 14.97
CA ALA A 224 -9.45 14.08 15.52
C ALA A 224 -8.78 13.03 16.43
N MET A 225 -7.52 12.67 16.18
CA MET A 225 -6.75 11.72 16.99
C MET A 225 -6.20 12.30 18.30
N SER A 226 -6.21 13.63 18.44
CA SER A 226 -5.66 14.34 19.60
C SER A 226 -6.75 14.75 20.61
N GLN A 227 -8.01 14.41 20.33
CA GLN A 227 -9.18 14.58 21.20
C GLN A 227 -9.54 13.25 21.86
#